data_AF-A0A357DAG6-F1
#
_entry.id   AF-A0A357DAG6-F1
#
_cell.length_a   1.000
_cell.length_b   1.000
_cell.length_c   1.000
_cell.angle_alpha   90.00
_cell.angle_beta   90.00
_cell.angle_gamma   90.00
#
_symmetry.space_group_name_H-M   'P 1'
#
loop_
_entity.id
_entity.type
_entity.pdbx_description
1 polymer ?
#
loop_
_entity_poly.entity_id
_entity_poly.type
_entity_poly.pdbx_seq_one_letter_code
_entity_poly.pdbx_strand_id
1 'polypeptide(L)'
;ADFIQTNLTKVGALAVTVEAIDPEQLNIPVERVKEIKSTVASLRLDAVAGIGYGVSRSRMAREIKMAKVKVNWRPVTDPDYKVDVGDVLSMRGRGRVVVAELGGETKKGRLVVKLNRLL
;
A
#
# COMPACT_ATOMS: atom_id res chain seq x y z
N ALA A 1 -21.90 -25.80 2.35
CA ALA A 1 -21.71 -24.77 1.32
C ALA A 1 -23.06 -24.26 0.79
N ASP A 2 -24.10 -25.10 0.84
CA ASP A 2 -25.42 -24.89 0.21
C ASP A 2 -26.22 -23.70 0.75
N PHE A 3 -26.05 -23.36 2.03
CA PHE A 3 -26.79 -22.24 2.64
C PHE A 3 -26.59 -20.92 1.88
N ILE A 4 -25.38 -20.61 1.43
CA ILE A 4 -25.10 -19.38 0.67
C ILE A 4 -25.78 -19.42 -0.70
N GLN A 5 -25.71 -20.56 -1.40
CA GLN A 5 -26.29 -20.71 -2.75
C GLN A 5 -27.80 -20.56 -2.75
N THR A 6 -28.48 -21.09 -1.72
CA THR A 6 -29.95 -21.00 -1.63
C THR A 6 -30.43 -19.65 -1.11
N ASN A 7 -29.68 -19.01 -0.20
CA ASN A 7 -30.17 -17.84 0.52
C ASN A 7 -29.63 -16.50 0.02
N LEU A 8 -28.52 -16.47 -0.73
CA LEU A 8 -27.98 -15.23 -1.32
C LEU A 8 -28.67 -14.94 -2.66
N THR A 9 -29.90 -14.46 -2.59
CA THR A 9 -30.73 -14.11 -3.76
C THR A 9 -30.69 -12.62 -4.12
N LYS A 10 -30.10 -11.78 -3.26
CA LYS A 10 -30.06 -10.32 -3.44
C LYS A 10 -28.78 -9.71 -2.86
N VAL A 11 -28.17 -8.78 -3.60
CA VAL A 11 -27.06 -7.93 -3.13
C VAL A 11 -27.47 -6.47 -3.30
N GLY A 12 -27.66 -5.77 -2.17
CA GLY A 12 -28.22 -4.42 -2.18
C GLY A 12 -29.63 -4.40 -2.78
N ALA A 13 -29.81 -3.64 -3.86
CA ALA A 13 -31.09 -3.57 -4.58
C ALA A 13 -31.25 -4.64 -5.68
N LEU A 14 -30.18 -5.33 -6.07
CA LEU A 14 -30.15 -6.21 -7.24
C LEU A 14 -30.40 -7.67 -6.85
N ALA A 15 -31.30 -8.33 -7.57
CA ALA A 15 -31.44 -9.78 -7.50
C ALA A 15 -30.21 -10.45 -8.13
N VAL A 16 -29.70 -11.50 -7.51
CA VAL A 16 -28.51 -12.24 -7.96
C VAL A 16 -28.77 -13.74 -7.91
N THR A 17 -28.05 -14.47 -8.76
CA THR A 17 -27.99 -15.94 -8.74
C THR A 17 -26.58 -16.35 -8.36
N VAL A 18 -26.46 -17.44 -7.61
CA VAL A 18 -25.18 -17.92 -7.08
C VAL A 18 -24.97 -19.35 -7.53
N GLU A 19 -23.79 -19.61 -8.08
CA GLU A 19 -23.34 -20.95 -8.49
C GLU A 19 -22.02 -21.30 -7.80
N ALA A 20 -21.82 -22.59 -7.50
CA ALA A 20 -20.49 -23.06 -7.10
C ALA A 20 -19.58 -23.07 -8.32
N ILE A 21 -18.39 -22.52 -8.15
CA ILE A 21 -17.28 -22.66 -9.08
C ILE A 21 -16.17 -23.47 -8.42
N ASP A 22 -15.38 -24.17 -9.23
CA ASP A 22 -14.14 -24.77 -8.76
C ASP A 22 -13.14 -23.66 -8.36
N PRO A 23 -12.33 -23.84 -7.29
CA PRO A 23 -11.27 -22.91 -6.95
C PRO A 23 -10.34 -22.53 -8.14
N GLU A 24 -10.14 -23.44 -9.08
CA GLU A 24 -9.33 -23.22 -10.29
C GLU A 24 -9.98 -22.25 -11.28
N GLN A 25 -11.31 -22.10 -11.23
CA GLN A 25 -12.07 -21.15 -12.03
C GLN A 25 -12.08 -19.74 -11.44
N LEU A 26 -11.50 -19.56 -10.25
CA LEU A 26 -11.45 -18.26 -9.58
C LEU A 26 -10.54 -17.30 -10.36
N ASN A 27 -11.17 -16.45 -11.18
CA ASN A 27 -10.47 -15.41 -11.90
C ASN A 27 -10.20 -14.21 -10.98
N ILE A 28 -9.12 -14.31 -10.18
CA ILE A 28 -8.70 -13.22 -9.30
C ILE A 28 -8.15 -12.10 -10.20
N PRO A 29 -8.75 -10.88 -10.15
CA PRO A 29 -8.21 -9.76 -10.90
C PRO A 29 -6.78 -9.50 -10.44
N VAL A 30 -5.85 -9.43 -11.39
CA VAL A 30 -4.45 -9.11 -11.10
C VAL A 30 -4.41 -7.72 -10.46
N GLU A 31 -3.99 -7.66 -9.19
CA GLU A 31 -3.83 -6.39 -8.50
C GLU A 31 -2.79 -5.56 -9.26
N ARG A 32 -3.18 -4.36 -9.71
CA ARG A 32 -2.27 -3.49 -10.45
C ARG A 32 -1.25 -2.91 -9.47
N VAL A 33 -0.09 -3.53 -9.41
CA VAL A 33 1.02 -3.05 -8.58
C VAL A 33 2.01 -2.31 -9.46
N LYS A 34 2.29 -1.05 -9.11
CA LYS A 34 3.42 -0.31 -9.67
C LYS A 34 4.63 -0.47 -8.76
N GLU A 35 5.64 -1.19 -9.27
CA GLU A 35 6.93 -1.31 -8.61
C GLU A 35 7.75 -0.02 -8.77
N ILE A 36 8.34 0.45 -7.67
CA ILE A 36 9.18 1.65 -7.63
C ILE A 36 10.50 1.27 -6.95
N LYS A 37 11.60 1.37 -7.69
CA LYS A 37 12.96 1.18 -7.17
C LYS A 37 13.67 2.53 -7.11
N SER A 38 14.18 2.88 -5.93
CA SER A 38 14.86 4.17 -5.73
C SER A 38 15.89 4.11 -4.60
N THR A 39 16.48 5.25 -4.23
CA THR A 39 17.40 5.35 -3.11
C THR A 39 17.01 6.45 -2.13
N VAL A 40 17.11 6.18 -0.84
CA VAL A 40 16.87 7.14 0.25
C VAL A 40 18.14 7.33 1.07
N ALA A 41 18.28 8.49 1.70
CA ALA A 41 19.38 8.73 2.65
C ALA A 41 19.14 8.03 4.00
N SER A 42 17.87 7.75 4.33
CA SER A 42 17.45 7.06 5.55
C SER A 42 16.05 6.51 5.39
N LEU A 43 15.68 5.54 6.22
CA LEU A 43 14.36 4.88 6.24
C LEU A 43 13.30 5.71 6.96
N ARG A 44 13.27 7.01 6.71
CA ARG A 44 12.28 7.90 7.30
C ARG A 44 10.99 7.87 6.50
N LEU A 45 9.87 7.98 7.20
CA LEU A 45 8.54 7.99 6.61
C LEU A 45 8.41 9.07 5.53
N ASP A 46 8.89 10.29 5.78
CA ASP A 46 8.80 11.39 4.82
C ASP A 46 9.58 11.14 3.51
N ALA A 47 10.74 10.52 3.60
CA ALA A 47 11.58 10.18 2.46
C ALA A 47 10.98 9.02 1.66
N VAL A 48 10.61 7.93 2.34
CA VAL A 48 10.08 6.72 1.70
C VAL A 48 8.69 6.96 1.12
N ALA A 49 7.77 7.58 1.87
CA ALA A 49 6.45 7.92 1.37
C ALA A 49 6.51 8.96 0.24
N GLY A 50 7.44 9.92 0.30
CA GLY A 50 7.66 10.88 -0.78
C GLY A 50 7.92 10.19 -2.13
N ILE A 51 8.83 9.22 -2.14
CA ILE A 51 9.13 8.40 -3.33
C ILE A 51 7.92 7.56 -3.73
N GLY A 52 7.31 6.85 -2.77
CA GLY A 52 6.18 5.95 -3.02
C GLY A 52 4.97 6.66 -3.65
N TYR A 53 4.67 7.88 -3.21
CA TYR A 53 3.56 8.67 -3.72
C TYR A 53 3.92 9.62 -4.87
N GLY A 54 5.21 9.76 -5.20
CA GLY A 54 5.71 10.65 -6.26
C GLY A 54 5.57 12.12 -5.89
N VAL A 55 5.90 12.49 -4.65
CA VAL A 55 5.82 13.87 -4.14
C VAL A 55 7.12 14.25 -3.44
N SER A 56 7.39 15.56 -3.32
CA SER A 56 8.58 16.01 -2.60
C SER A 56 8.55 15.63 -1.12
N ARG A 57 9.73 15.43 -0.53
CA ARG A 57 9.89 15.13 0.90
C ARG A 57 9.29 16.22 1.79
N SER A 58 9.48 17.49 1.44
CA SER A 58 8.92 18.63 2.20
C SER A 58 7.39 18.63 2.18
N ARG A 59 6.77 18.31 1.03
CA ARG A 59 5.32 18.14 0.93
C ARG A 59 4.86 16.97 1.78
N MET A 60 5.53 15.82 1.68
CA MET A 60 5.18 14.63 2.45
C MET A 60 5.26 14.87 3.96
N ALA A 61 6.32 15.51 4.44
CA ALA A 61 6.47 15.88 5.86
C ALA A 61 5.30 16.73 6.37
N ARG A 62 4.76 17.65 5.56
CA ARG A 62 3.56 18.42 5.92
C ARG A 62 2.31 17.54 6.01
N GLU A 63 2.09 16.64 5.06
CA GLU A 63 0.91 15.76 5.10
C GLU A 63 0.98 14.77 6.28
N ILE A 64 2.18 14.30 6.65
CA ILE A 64 2.43 13.48 7.84
C ILE A 64 2.07 14.26 9.11
N LYS A 65 2.57 15.49 9.28
CA LYS A 65 2.23 16.34 10.43
C LYS A 65 0.73 16.62 10.56
N MET A 66 -0.01 16.61 9.44
CA MET A 66 -1.47 16.72 9.41
C MET A 66 -2.20 15.39 9.67
N ALA A 67 -1.50 14.34 10.12
CA ALA A 67 -2.02 12.99 10.37
C ALA A 67 -2.71 12.33 9.16
N LYS A 68 -2.36 12.73 7.93
CA LYS A 68 -2.98 12.20 6.70
C LYS A 68 -2.34 10.92 6.20
N VAL A 69 -1.18 10.56 6.75
CA VAL A 69 -0.44 9.34 6.42
C VAL A 69 -0.55 8.39 7.61
N LYS A 70 -0.79 7.12 7.31
CA LYS A 70 -0.81 6.05 8.30
C LYS A 70 0.26 5.01 7.97
N VAL A 71 0.92 4.49 8.98
CA VAL A 71 1.79 3.32 8.91
C VAL A 71 1.06 2.18 9.60
N ASN A 72 0.89 1.05 8.91
CA ASN A 72 0.19 -0.12 9.45
C ASN A 72 -1.16 0.26 10.08
N TRP A 73 -1.97 1.01 9.30
CA TRP A 73 -3.31 1.51 9.67
C TRP A 73 -3.37 2.49 10.84
N ARG A 74 -2.24 2.88 11.45
CA ARG A 74 -2.16 3.86 12.53
C ARG A 74 -1.70 5.22 12.01
N PRO A 75 -2.38 6.33 12.35
CA PRO A 75 -1.93 7.66 11.97
C PRO A 75 -0.57 7.95 12.61
N VAL A 76 0.35 8.48 11.81
CA VAL A 76 1.68 8.90 12.26
C VAL A 76 1.84 10.39 11.96
N THR A 77 2.29 11.16 12.94
CA THR A 77 2.51 12.61 12.83
C THR A 77 3.97 13.01 12.79
N ASP A 78 4.87 12.06 13.02
CA ASP A 78 6.32 12.26 12.98
C ASP A 78 6.89 11.93 11.58
N PRO A 79 7.41 12.93 10.83
CA PRO A 79 8.09 12.71 9.56
C PRO A 79 9.35 11.84 9.67
N ASP A 80 9.98 11.84 10.85
CA ASP A 80 11.20 11.12 11.16
C ASP A 80 10.96 9.64 11.48
N TYR A 81 9.69 9.24 11.64
CA TYR A 81 9.29 7.87 11.96
C TYR A 81 10.00 6.87 11.04
N LYS A 82 10.66 5.88 11.65
CA LYS A 82 11.40 4.86 10.92
C LYS A 82 10.43 3.83 10.34
N VAL A 83 10.54 3.59 9.03
CA VAL A 83 9.77 2.54 8.34
C VAL A 83 10.65 1.31 8.11
N ASP A 84 10.03 0.14 8.21
CA ASP A 84 10.70 -1.15 8.02
C ASP A 84 10.11 -1.92 6.82
N VAL A 85 10.80 -2.98 6.40
CA VAL A 85 10.29 -3.88 5.35
C VAL A 85 8.96 -4.49 5.79
N GLY A 86 7.99 -4.52 4.88
CA GLY A 86 6.64 -4.99 5.13
C GLY A 86 5.67 -3.91 5.59
N ASP A 87 6.15 -2.72 5.96
CA ASP A 87 5.25 -1.63 6.37
C ASP A 87 4.32 -1.18 5.25
N VAL A 88 3.06 -0.98 5.63
CA VAL A 88 2.02 -0.48 4.74
C VAL A 88 1.77 1.00 5.02
N LEU A 89 2.17 1.84 4.07
CA LEU A 89 1.92 3.27 4.06
C LEU A 89 0.58 3.53 3.37
N SER A 90 -0.31 4.26 4.03
CA SER A 90 -1.61 4.60 3.45
C SER A 90 -1.94 6.07 3.60
N MET A 91 -2.53 6.64 2.55
CA MET A 91 -2.95 8.03 2.51
C MET A 91 -4.29 8.14 1.78
N ARG A 92 -5.25 8.81 2.41
CA ARG A 92 -6.61 8.96 1.86
C ARG A 92 -6.56 9.59 0.46
N GLY A 93 -7.25 8.98 -0.49
CA GLY A 93 -7.32 9.45 -1.89
C GLY A 93 -6.04 9.24 -2.71
N ARG A 94 -5.00 8.59 -2.15
CA ARG A 94 -3.75 8.27 -2.89
C ARG A 94 -3.37 6.79 -2.89
N GLY A 95 -4.12 5.95 -2.19
CA GLY A 95 -3.90 4.51 -2.14
C GLY A 95 -2.84 4.09 -1.13
N ARG A 96 -2.31 2.88 -1.35
CA ARG A 96 -1.38 2.19 -0.45
C ARG A 96 -0.01 2.00 -1.12
N VAL A 97 1.04 2.11 -0.33
CA VAL A 97 2.41 1.80 -0.74
C VAL A 97 2.99 0.85 0.30
N VAL A 98 3.53 -0.27 -0.15
CA VAL A 98 4.19 -1.27 0.71
C VAL A 98 5.70 -1.14 0.54
N VAL A 99 6.43 -1.13 1.65
CA VAL A 99 7.89 -1.25 1.64
C VAL A 99 8.25 -2.71 1.36
N ALA A 100 8.59 -3.03 0.12
CA ALA A 100 8.75 -4.42 -0.32
C ALA A 100 10.11 -4.99 0.07
N GLU A 101 11.18 -4.19 -0.11
CA GLU A 101 12.54 -4.66 0.13
C GLU A 101 13.47 -3.47 0.40
N LEU A 102 14.46 -3.70 1.25
CA LEU A 102 15.63 -2.84 1.39
C LEU A 102 16.80 -3.56 0.72
N GLY A 103 17.36 -2.91 -0.30
CA GLY A 103 18.61 -3.36 -0.90
C GLY A 103 19.81 -2.87 -0.10
N GLY A 104 21.01 -3.11 -0.66
CA GLY A 104 22.25 -2.63 -0.07
C GLY A 104 22.41 -1.11 -0.12
N GLU A 105 23.54 -0.66 0.44
CA GLU A 105 23.97 0.73 0.35
C GLU A 105 24.72 1.00 -0.95
N THR A 106 24.49 2.18 -1.52
CA THR A 106 25.29 2.71 -2.62
C THR A 106 26.66 3.16 -2.12
N LYS A 107 27.63 3.34 -3.02
CA LYS A 107 28.96 3.89 -2.71
C LYS A 107 28.93 5.26 -1.99
N LYS A 108 27.80 5.98 -2.06
CA LYS A 108 27.58 7.28 -1.39
C LYS A 108 26.73 7.16 -0.11
N GLY A 109 26.57 5.96 0.45
CA GLY A 109 25.85 5.72 1.71
C GLY A 109 24.33 5.84 1.63
N ARG A 110 23.73 5.83 0.43
CA ARG A 110 22.26 5.81 0.27
C ARG A 110 21.73 4.38 0.26
N LEU A 111 20.61 4.14 0.93
CA LEU A 111 19.91 2.86 0.97
C LEU A 111 19.06 2.67 -0.28
N VAL A 112 19.16 1.52 -0.93
CA VAL A 112 18.26 1.14 -2.02
C VAL A 112 16.93 0.66 -1.43
N VAL A 113 15.81 1.16 -1.95
CA VAL A 113 14.47 0.76 -1.52
C VAL A 113 13.64 0.31 -2.70
N LYS A 114 12.86 -0.74 -2.47
CA LYS A 114 11.85 -1.26 -3.39
C LYS A 114 10.48 -1.06 -2.77
N LEU A 115 9.59 -0.38 -3.47
CA LEU A 115 8.24 -0.06 -3.02
C LEU A 115 7.20 -0.59 -4.00
N ASN A 116 6.12 -1.13 -3.47
CA ASN A 116 4.98 -1.61 -4.25
C ASN A 116 3.80 -0.67 -4.02
N ARG A 117 3.45 0.10 -5.05
CA ARG A 117 2.26 0.98 -5.00
C ARG A 117 1.06 0.22 -5.54
N LEU A 118 0.04 0.06 -4.70
CA LEU A 118 -1.23 -0.56 -5.05
C LEU A 118 -2.10 0.49 -5.76
N LEU A 119 -2.47 0.24 -7.02
CA LEU A 119 -3.27 1.12 -7.88
C LEU A 119 -4.74 0.73 -7.91
#